data_AF-A0A316K9L4-F1
#
_entry.id   AF-A0A316K9L4-F1
#
_cell.length_a   1.000
_cell.length_b   1.000
_cell.length_c   1.000
_cell.angle_alpha   90.00
_cell.angle_beta   90.00
_cell.angle_gamma   90.00
#
_symmetry.space_group_name_H-M   'P 1'
#
loop_
_entity.id
_entity.type
_entity.pdbx_description
1 polymer ?
#
loop_
_entity_poly.entity_id
_entity_poly.type
_entity_poly.pdbx_seq_one_letter_code
_entity_poly.pdbx_strand_id
1 'polypeptide(L)'
;MPVDFYALGVTLILMHEMDAMRYREWRIFPLTSFLPDRVGMITFVLLHLPLFYYLFIPEIYTNESFHFGFSIFLIVQLGLHLLFLMHPKNEFKDGLSWGIIVLAALSGGGYLKVG
;
A
#
# COMPACT_ATOMS: atom_id res chain seq x y z
N MET A 1 15.57 -19.96 -6.36
CA MET A 1 14.09 -19.96 -6.37
C MET A 1 13.65 -18.77 -7.22
N PRO A 2 12.63 -18.93 -8.07
CA PRO A 2 12.02 -17.78 -8.74
C PRO A 2 11.51 -16.79 -7.68
N VAL A 3 11.48 -15.50 -8.03
CA VAL A 3 10.95 -14.46 -7.14
C VAL A 3 9.45 -14.65 -7.03
N ASP A 4 8.95 -14.75 -5.80
CA ASP A 4 7.52 -14.68 -5.51
C ASP A 4 7.10 -13.20 -5.50
N PHE A 5 6.47 -12.77 -6.59
CA PHE A 5 6.03 -11.39 -6.77
C PHE A 5 4.90 -11.00 -5.82
N TYR A 6 4.07 -11.94 -5.39
CA TYR A 6 2.99 -11.66 -4.46
C TYR A 6 3.55 -11.40 -3.06
N ALA A 7 4.37 -12.31 -2.54
CA ALA A 7 5.01 -12.16 -1.23
C ALA A 7 5.91 -10.90 -1.16
N LEU A 8 6.61 -10.60 -2.26
CA LEU A 8 7.37 -9.35 -2.38
C LEU A 8 6.45 -8.13 -2.31
N GLY A 9 5.33 -8.13 -3.03
CA GLY A 9 4.34 -7.06 -3.00
C GLY A 9 3.73 -6.85 -1.61
N VAL A 10 3.41 -7.94 -0.90
CA VAL A 10 2.95 -7.90 0.50
C VAL A 10 4.01 -7.25 1.40
N THR A 11 5.28 -7.65 1.26
CA THR A 11 6.38 -7.08 2.06
C THR A 11 6.54 -5.57 1.81
N LEU A 12 6.48 -5.15 0.56
CA LEU A 12 6.65 -3.76 0.17
C LEU A 12 5.47 -2.90 0.62
N ILE A 13 4.23 -3.41 0.53
CA ILE A 13 3.07 -2.65 1.02
C ILE A 13 3.12 -2.47 2.54
N LEU A 14 3.55 -3.49 3.29
CA LEU A 14 3.69 -3.36 4.75
C LEU A 14 4.74 -2.29 5.11
N MET A 15 5.86 -2.25 4.39
CA MET A 15 6.87 -1.20 4.61
C MET A 15 6.36 0.19 4.23
N HIS A 16 5.59 0.28 3.14
CA HIS A 16 4.94 1.52 2.74
C HIS A 16 3.99 2.04 3.82
N GLU A 17 3.17 1.18 4.43
CA GLU A 17 2.25 1.58 5.50
C GLU A 17 2.99 2.04 6.78
N MET A 18 4.19 1.51 7.04
CA MET A 18 5.06 2.05 8.11
C MET A 18 5.53 3.48 7.81
N ASP A 19 5.88 3.76 6.55
CA ASP A 19 6.20 5.11 6.09
C ASP A 19 4.96 6.02 6.11
N ALA A 20 3.79 5.52 5.72
CA ALA A 20 2.52 6.24 5.77
C ALA A 20 2.19 6.74 7.18
N MET A 21 2.48 5.92 8.20
CA MET A 21 2.36 6.32 9.60
C MET A 21 3.33 7.45 9.96
N ARG A 22 4.59 7.38 9.49
CA ARG A 22 5.61 8.40 9.74
C ARG A 22 5.24 9.74 9.09
N TYR A 23 4.69 9.71 7.87
CA TYR A 23 4.29 10.89 7.09
C TYR A 23 2.84 11.32 7.29
N ARG A 24 2.13 10.67 8.24
CA ARG A 24 0.76 11.03 8.64
C ARG A 24 -0.21 11.07 7.46
N GLU A 25 -0.17 10.03 6.62
CA GLU A 25 -0.93 9.96 5.36
C GLU A 25 -2.45 10.16 5.55
N TRP A 26 -2.98 9.85 6.73
CA TRP A 26 -4.38 10.14 7.10
C TRP A 26 -4.76 11.62 6.97
N ARG A 27 -3.81 12.55 6.87
CA ARG A 27 -4.08 13.98 6.63
C ARG A 27 -4.35 14.32 5.16
N ILE A 28 -4.00 13.42 4.25
CA ILE A 28 -4.13 13.56 2.79
C ILE A 28 -5.29 12.72 2.30
N PHE A 29 -5.46 11.53 2.88
CA PHE A 29 -6.45 10.57 2.41
C PHE A 29 -7.88 11.13 2.51
N PRO A 30 -8.70 11.11 1.44
CA PRO A 30 -9.99 11.79 1.42
C PRO A 30 -10.93 11.37 2.55
N LEU A 31 -10.90 10.08 2.94
CA LEU A 31 -11.77 9.51 3.96
C LEU A 31 -11.36 9.85 5.40
N THR A 32 -10.12 10.30 5.64
CA THR A 32 -9.62 10.57 7.01
C THR A 32 -9.07 11.97 7.21
N SER A 33 -8.84 12.72 6.12
CA SER A 33 -8.24 14.07 6.12
C SER A 33 -9.02 15.13 6.90
N PHE A 34 -10.31 14.91 7.14
CA PHE A 34 -11.18 15.81 7.91
C PHE A 34 -11.17 15.51 9.42
N LEU A 35 -10.57 14.40 9.85
CA LEU A 35 -10.54 14.01 11.26
C LEU A 35 -9.46 14.78 12.04
N PRO A 36 -9.67 15.04 13.34
CA PRO A 36 -8.61 15.51 14.23
C PRO A 36 -7.42 14.56 14.21
N ASP A 37 -6.20 15.07 14.26
CA ASP A 37 -4.98 14.29 13.98
C ASP A 37 -4.87 12.97 14.76
N ARG A 38 -5.16 13.01 16.07
CA ARG A 38 -5.14 11.81 16.92
C ARG A 38 -6.22 10.80 16.52
N VAL A 39 -7.41 11.28 16.14
CA VAL A 39 -8.51 10.42 15.69
C VAL A 39 -8.18 9.85 14.31
N GLY A 40 -7.65 10.65 13.39
CA GLY A 40 -7.20 10.22 12.07
C GLY A 40 -6.18 9.09 12.15
N MET A 41 -5.16 9.23 13.01
CA MET A 41 -4.18 8.17 13.29
C MET A 41 -4.83 6.89 13.83
N ILE A 42 -5.72 6.99 14.84
CA ILE A 42 -6.39 5.82 15.42
C ILE A 42 -7.24 5.12 14.35
N THR A 43 -8.04 5.88 13.60
CA THR A 43 -8.86 5.37 12.50
C THR A 43 -8.00 4.69 11.44
N PHE A 44 -6.88 5.30 11.06
CA PHE A 44 -5.93 4.73 10.11
C PHE A 44 -5.43 3.37 10.60
N VAL A 45 -4.92 3.27 11.82
CA VAL A 45 -4.44 2.00 12.39
C VAL A 45 -5.55 0.95 12.45
N LEU A 46 -6.74 1.31 12.91
CA LEU A 46 -7.87 0.38 13.04
C LEU A 46 -8.38 -0.14 11.69
N LEU A 47 -8.30 0.67 10.63
CA LEU A 47 -8.65 0.23 9.27
C LEU A 47 -7.59 -0.70 8.69
N HIS A 48 -6.30 -0.50 9.01
CA HIS A 48 -5.22 -1.32 8.47
C HIS A 48 -5.11 -2.69 9.16
N LEU A 49 -5.51 -2.83 10.43
CA LEU A 49 -5.50 -4.12 11.11
C LEU A 49 -6.26 -5.24 10.36
N PRO A 50 -7.55 -5.07 9.99
CA PRO A 50 -8.26 -6.09 9.23
C PRO A 50 -7.65 -6.24 7.82
N LEU A 51 -7.23 -5.15 7.17
CA LEU A 51 -6.59 -5.22 5.86
C LEU A 51 -5.35 -6.12 5.88
N PHE A 52 -4.46 -5.94 6.85
CA PHE A 52 -3.28 -6.79 7.01
C PHE A 52 -3.65 -8.24 7.27
N TYR A 53 -4.64 -8.50 8.12
CA TYR A 53 -5.12 -9.87 8.31
C TYR A 53 -5.61 -10.50 7.00
N TYR A 54 -6.39 -9.77 6.20
CA TYR A 54 -6.90 -10.25 4.91
C TYR A 54 -5.81 -10.41 3.85
N LEU A 55 -4.67 -9.72 3.94
CA LEU A 55 -3.53 -9.93 3.03
C LEU A 55 -2.88 -11.31 3.20
N PHE A 56 -2.96 -11.93 4.38
CA PHE A 56 -2.34 -13.24 4.62
C PHE A 56 -3.29 -14.42 4.37
N ILE A 57 -4.61 -14.20 4.30
CA ILE A 57 -5.60 -15.25 4.04
C ILE A 57 -5.41 -15.96 2.68
N PRO A 58 -5.14 -15.26 1.56
CA PRO A 58 -4.94 -15.87 0.25
C PRO A 58 -3.80 -16.88 0.22
N GLU A 59 -2.76 -16.67 1.01
CA GLU A 59 -1.65 -17.61 1.16
C GLU A 59 -2.09 -18.92 1.84
N ILE A 60 -3.05 -18.83 2.77
CA ILE A 60 -3.58 -19.96 3.52
C ILE A 60 -4.58 -20.79 2.70
N TYR A 61 -5.41 -20.13 1.88
CA TYR A 61 -6.51 -20.76 1.14
C TYR A 61 -6.33 -20.79 -0.38
N THR A 62 -5.16 -20.37 -0.87
CA THR A 62 -4.77 -20.30 -2.29
C THR A 62 -5.83 -19.61 -3.16
N ASN A 63 -5.92 -18.29 -3.03
CA ASN A 63 -6.92 -17.48 -3.75
C ASN A 63 -6.30 -16.60 -4.83
N GLU A 64 -6.18 -17.16 -6.04
CA GLU A 64 -5.63 -16.48 -7.23
C GLU A 64 -6.38 -15.19 -7.60
N SER A 65 -7.70 -15.15 -7.40
CA SER A 65 -8.50 -13.95 -7.67
C SER A 65 -8.11 -12.79 -6.74
N PHE A 66 -7.77 -13.11 -5.49
CA PHE A 66 -7.26 -12.11 -4.56
C PHE A 66 -5.86 -11.66 -4.96
N HIS A 67 -4.95 -12.57 -5.33
CA HIS A 67 -3.60 -12.20 -5.77
C HIS A 67 -3.63 -11.27 -6.98
N PHE A 68 -4.50 -11.56 -7.95
CA PHE A 68 -4.74 -10.72 -9.11
C PHE A 68 -5.27 -9.33 -8.72
N GLY A 69 -6.31 -9.28 -7.88
CA GLY A 69 -6.90 -8.02 -7.41
C GLY A 69 -5.91 -7.17 -6.60
N PHE A 70 -5.13 -7.80 -5.72
CA PHE A 70 -4.07 -7.15 -4.96
C PHE A 70 -2.96 -6.61 -5.86
N SER A 71 -2.56 -7.37 -6.89
CA SER A 71 -1.55 -6.91 -7.87
C SER A 71 -1.99 -5.67 -8.63
N ILE A 72 -3.27 -5.60 -9.02
CA ILE A 72 -3.86 -4.38 -9.60
C ILE A 72 -3.86 -3.24 -8.58
N PHE A 73 -4.24 -3.50 -7.33
CA PHE A 73 -4.25 -2.51 -6.26
C PHE A 73 -2.88 -1.86 -6.07
N LEU A 74 -1.78 -2.63 -6.08
CA LEU A 74 -0.41 -2.08 -5.96
C LEU A 74 -0.08 -1.09 -7.08
N ILE A 75 -0.52 -1.36 -8.31
CA ILE A 75 -0.32 -0.47 -9.46
C ILE A 75 -1.16 0.79 -9.31
N VAL A 76 -2.42 0.64 -8.93
CA VAL A 76 -3.34 1.76 -8.68
C VAL A 76 -2.84 2.64 -7.54
N GLN A 77 -2.27 2.06 -6.49
CA GLN A 77 -1.71 2.78 -5.34
C GLN A 77 -0.56 3.71 -5.75
N LEU A 78 0.35 3.26 -6.61
CA LEU A 78 1.35 4.15 -7.19
C LEU A 78 0.67 5.30 -7.96
N GLY A 79 -0.37 5.02 -8.75
CA GLY A 79 -1.15 6.05 -9.44
C GLY A 79 -1.79 7.07 -8.49
N LEU A 80 -2.34 6.63 -7.36
CA LEU A 80 -2.89 7.51 -6.33
C LEU A 80 -1.80 8.39 -5.72
N HIS A 81 -0.62 7.83 -5.40
CA HIS A 81 0.52 8.61 -4.90
C HIS A 81 1.01 9.64 -5.90
N LEU A 82 1.05 9.30 -7.19
CA LEU A 82 1.36 10.25 -8.26
C LEU A 82 0.33 11.38 -8.36
N LEU A 83 -0.95 11.09 -8.14
CA LEU A 83 -2.00 12.12 -8.11
C LEU A 83 -1.88 13.02 -6.87
N PHE A 84 -1.53 12.45 -5.72
CA PHE A 84 -1.34 13.18 -4.47
C PHE A 84 0.02 13.90 -4.37
N LEU A 85 0.93 13.74 -5.34
CA LEU A 85 2.16 14.54 -5.43
C LEU A 85 1.90 16.05 -5.39
N MET A 86 0.81 16.48 -6.02
CA MET A 86 0.42 17.89 -6.10
C MET A 86 -0.33 18.37 -4.85
N HIS A 87 -0.62 17.49 -3.90
CA HIS A 87 -1.39 17.85 -2.71
C HIS A 87 -0.54 18.68 -1.73
N PRO A 88 -1.04 19.82 -1.22
CA PRO A 88 -0.24 20.75 -0.39
C PRO A 88 0.23 20.16 0.94
N LYS A 89 -0.39 19.05 1.39
CA LYS A 89 -0.01 18.33 2.62
C LYS A 89 0.83 17.08 2.34
N ASN A 90 1.33 16.89 1.14
CA ASN A 90 2.16 15.73 0.83
C ASN A 90 3.55 15.85 1.47
N GLU A 91 3.84 14.97 2.42
CA GLU A 91 5.12 14.91 3.13
C GLU A 91 6.07 13.83 2.56
N PHE A 92 5.63 13.00 1.59
CA PHE A 92 6.46 12.00 0.92
C PHE A 92 7.48 12.65 -0.03
N LYS A 93 8.65 12.99 0.51
CA LYS A 93 9.78 13.61 -0.22
C LYS A 93 11.03 12.73 -0.28
N ASP A 94 11.03 11.58 0.40
CA ASP A 94 12.21 10.71 0.49
C ASP A 94 12.26 9.69 -0.66
N GLY A 95 13.46 9.48 -1.21
CA GLY A 95 13.68 8.55 -2.32
C GLY A 95 13.49 7.08 -1.92
N LEU A 96 13.71 6.72 -0.65
CA LEU A 96 13.49 5.37 -0.14
C LEU A 96 11.99 5.04 -0.14
N SER A 97 11.16 5.94 0.37
CA SER A 97 9.71 5.77 0.40
C SER A 97 9.11 5.68 -1.00
N TRP A 98 9.55 6.55 -1.92
CA TRP A 98 9.19 6.44 -3.34
C TRP A 98 9.69 5.14 -3.98
N GLY A 99 10.89 4.70 -3.62
CA GLY A 99 11.43 3.41 -4.04
C GLY A 99 10.53 2.26 -3.62
N ILE A 100 10.07 2.23 -2.36
CA ILE A 100 9.16 1.19 -1.86
C ILE A 100 7.84 1.19 -2.64
N ILE A 101 7.23 2.37 -2.86
CA ILE A 101 5.96 2.49 -3.60
C ILE A 101 6.10 2.00 -5.05
N VAL A 102 7.18 2.42 -5.73
CA VAL A 102 7.43 2.01 -7.12
C VAL A 102 7.74 0.52 -7.21
N LEU A 103 8.56 -0.01 -6.30
CA LEU A 103 8.85 -1.45 -6.25
C LEU A 103 7.59 -2.27 -5.96
N ALA A 104 6.68 -1.77 -5.12
CA ALA A 104 5.41 -2.43 -4.85
C ALA A 104 4.58 -2.55 -6.15
N ALA A 105 4.42 -1.46 -6.90
CA ALA A 105 3.74 -1.50 -8.19
C ALA A 105 4.43 -2.43 -9.21
N LEU A 106 5.76 -2.43 -9.26
CA LEU A 106 6.52 -3.33 -10.14
C LEU A 106 6.32 -4.81 -9.76
N SER A 107 6.21 -5.12 -8.47
CA SER A 107 5.92 -6.49 -8.02
C SER A 107 4.53 -6.94 -8.48
N GLY A 108 3.50 -6.09 -8.38
CA GLY A 108 2.18 -6.36 -8.93
C GLY A 108 2.21 -6.58 -10.45
N GLY A 109 2.92 -5.73 -11.18
CA GLY A 109 3.11 -5.91 -12.63
C GLY A 109 3.88 -7.19 -12.99
N GLY A 110 4.84 -7.60 -12.17
CA GLY A 110 5.57 -8.86 -12.29
C GLY A 110 4.64 -10.07 -12.12
N TYR A 111 3.76 -10.03 -11.11
CA TYR A 111 2.75 -11.07 -10.89
C TYR A 111 1.84 -11.22 -12.12
N LEU A 112 1.27 -10.11 -12.63
CA LEU A 112 0.34 -10.13 -13.77
C LEU A 112 0.96 -10.58 -15.11
N LYS A 113 2.29 -10.56 -15.22
CA LYS A 113 2.99 -10.99 -16.44
C LYS A 113 3.40 -12.46 -16.39
N VAL A 114 3.60 -13.00 -15.19
CA VAL A 114 4.17 -14.34 -14.96
C VAL A 114 3.11 -15.34 -14.49
N GLY A 115 2.08 -14.89 -13.79
CA GLY A 115 0.88 -15.67 -13.46
C GLY A 115 -0.11 -15.72 -14.62
#